data_AF-A0A1Y3AXP2-F1
#
_entry.id   AF-A0A1Y3AXP2-F1
#
_cell.length_a   1.000
_cell.length_b   1.000
_cell.length_c   1.000
_cell.angle_alpha   90.00
_cell.angle_beta   90.00
_cell.angle_gamma   90.00
#
_symmetry.space_group_name_H-M   'P 1'
#
loop_
_entity.id
_entity.type
_entity.pdbx_description
1 polymer ?
#
loop_
_entity_poly.entity_id
_entity_poly.type
_entity_poly.pdbx_seq_one_letter_code
_entity_poly.pdbx_strand_id
1 'polypeptide(L)'
;TTKLKSDGDRFRQEDIKDPEVYKRRLHAELIHRESEKNIAEHTDLLSLTFKNVDIEREYRESRDITSCISLLGLPFTLFIYLLSFVLIGPMRLQIYLTLFICLLLLIVKAFICTISIICSSIPKPLAILSNAVQQKSWIRVTIAGSMIAIWITAHIIVNVFYDHNLNNEYANLIVSGSTDRYHVADHVIALPQYIIFFCILGLLAITVLTRIQFLMKAAIIISLALIQCVLIYASLSYAFKVYNRHNYVIIIMTIVFGLIIINRQVSFFDYGHGHLIKLNNLNSLN
;
A
#
# COMPACT_ATOMS: atom_id res chain seq x y z
N THR A 1 -4.15 32.41 -37.70
CA THR A 1 -5.28 32.40 -36.75
C THR A 1 -6.63 32.02 -37.37
N THR A 2 -6.81 32.11 -38.70
CA THR A 2 -8.07 31.74 -39.38
C THR A 2 -8.25 30.24 -39.67
N LYS A 3 -7.16 29.45 -39.75
CA LYS A 3 -7.21 28.01 -40.08
C LYS A 3 -7.68 27.11 -38.93
N LEU A 4 -7.38 27.46 -37.68
CA LEU A 4 -7.77 26.72 -36.47
C LEU A 4 -9.26 26.87 -36.12
N LYS A 5 -9.86 28.02 -36.46
CA LYS A 5 -11.30 28.26 -36.25
C LYS A 5 -12.16 27.45 -37.22
N SER A 6 -11.70 27.32 -38.47
CA SER A 6 -12.35 26.50 -39.50
C SER A 6 -12.33 25.00 -39.21
N ASP A 7 -11.33 24.47 -38.49
CA ASP A 7 -11.30 23.05 -38.10
C ASP A 7 -12.15 22.78 -36.87
N GLY A 8 -12.19 23.71 -35.90
CA GLY A 8 -13.09 23.61 -34.75
C GLY A 8 -14.57 23.63 -35.15
N ASP A 9 -14.94 24.44 -36.15
CA ASP A 9 -16.31 24.52 -36.65
C ASP A 9 -16.67 23.33 -37.58
N ARG A 10 -15.70 22.71 -38.28
CA ARG A 10 -15.92 21.47 -39.04
C ARG A 10 -16.10 20.24 -38.15
N PHE A 11 -15.28 20.09 -37.11
CA PHE A 11 -15.48 19.03 -36.10
C PHE A 11 -16.82 19.20 -35.37
N ARG A 12 -17.22 20.44 -35.08
CA ARG A 12 -18.51 20.73 -34.45
C ARG A 12 -19.71 20.47 -35.38
N GLN A 13 -19.55 20.57 -36.70
CA GLN A 13 -20.62 20.26 -37.67
C GLN A 13 -20.73 18.78 -38.04
N GLU A 14 -19.63 18.02 -38.05
CA GLU A 14 -19.69 16.57 -38.31
C GLU A 14 -20.29 15.78 -37.14
N ASP A 15 -20.06 16.20 -35.89
CA ASP A 15 -20.66 15.56 -34.70
C ASP A 15 -22.18 15.78 -34.56
N ILE A 16 -22.75 16.75 -35.29
CA ILE A 16 -24.20 17.04 -35.26
C ILE A 16 -24.96 16.24 -36.35
N LYS A 17 -24.26 15.63 -37.31
CA LYS A 17 -24.91 14.89 -38.42
C LYS A 17 -25.49 13.55 -38.01
N ASP A 18 -24.99 12.94 -36.94
CA ASP A 18 -25.52 11.69 -36.44
C ASP A 18 -26.19 11.93 -35.07
N PRO A 19 -27.53 12.11 -35.04
CA PRO A 19 -28.26 12.40 -33.81
C PRO A 19 -28.09 11.29 -32.75
N GLU A 20 -27.79 10.06 -33.16
CA GLU A 20 -27.53 8.93 -32.25
C GLU A 20 -26.17 9.04 -31.56
N VAL A 21 -25.13 9.52 -32.26
CA VAL A 21 -23.78 9.72 -31.69
C VAL A 21 -23.80 10.90 -30.70
N TYR A 22 -24.48 11.99 -31.07
CA TYR A 22 -24.67 13.14 -30.18
C TYR A 22 -25.46 12.75 -28.92
N LYS A 23 -26.57 12.02 -29.08
CA LYS A 23 -27.39 11.53 -27.98
C LYS A 23 -26.59 10.61 -27.06
N ARG A 24 -25.78 9.68 -27.60
CA ARG A 24 -24.91 8.83 -26.77
C ARG A 24 -23.88 9.61 -25.98
N ARG A 25 -23.20 10.60 -26.59
CA ARG A 25 -22.22 11.43 -25.85
C ARG A 25 -22.89 12.29 -24.80
N LEU A 26 -24.02 12.92 -25.13
CA LEU A 26 -24.79 13.71 -24.17
C LEU A 26 -25.28 12.85 -23.00
N HIS A 27 -25.77 11.63 -23.29
CA HIS A 27 -26.19 10.69 -22.27
C HIS A 27 -25.02 10.19 -21.42
N ALA A 28 -23.86 9.94 -22.01
CA ALA A 28 -22.64 9.59 -21.27
C ALA A 28 -22.15 10.74 -20.37
N GLU A 29 -22.18 11.98 -20.87
CA GLU A 29 -21.79 13.18 -20.13
C GLU A 29 -22.78 13.51 -19.00
N LEU A 30 -24.09 13.33 -19.24
CA LEU A 30 -25.13 13.48 -18.23
C LEU A 30 -25.02 12.40 -17.16
N ILE A 31 -24.84 11.13 -17.53
CA ILE A 31 -24.58 10.04 -16.58
C ILE A 31 -23.30 10.33 -15.79
N HIS A 32 -22.24 10.82 -16.43
CA HIS A 32 -20.99 11.15 -15.73
C HIS A 32 -21.23 12.23 -14.67
N ARG A 33 -21.88 13.34 -15.02
CA ARG A 33 -22.17 14.45 -14.10
C ARG A 33 -23.18 14.07 -13.01
N GLU A 34 -24.20 13.28 -13.35
CA GLU A 34 -25.19 12.79 -12.42
C GLU A 34 -24.58 11.75 -11.47
N SER A 35 -23.65 10.93 -11.95
CA SER A 35 -22.87 10.02 -11.11
C SER A 35 -21.93 10.79 -10.19
N GLU A 36 -21.21 11.81 -10.65
CA GLU A 36 -20.34 12.62 -9.80
C GLU A 36 -21.12 13.36 -8.71
N LYS A 37 -22.30 13.92 -9.05
CA LYS A 37 -23.19 14.57 -8.07
C LYS A 37 -23.77 13.57 -7.08
N ASN A 38 -24.30 12.43 -7.54
CA ASN A 38 -24.88 11.41 -6.66
C ASN A 38 -23.84 10.72 -5.77
N ILE A 39 -22.62 10.47 -6.29
CA ILE A 39 -21.52 9.92 -5.51
C ILE A 39 -21.13 10.93 -4.41
N ALA A 40 -20.97 12.21 -4.74
CA ALA A 40 -20.66 13.25 -3.75
C ALA A 40 -21.78 13.44 -2.69
N GLU A 41 -23.03 13.18 -3.04
CA GLU A 41 -24.18 13.29 -2.14
C GLU A 41 -24.35 12.06 -1.22
N HIS A 42 -23.85 10.89 -1.64
CA HIS A 42 -24.00 9.61 -0.93
C HIS A 42 -22.70 9.05 -0.33
N THR A 43 -21.56 9.73 -0.48
CA THR A 43 -20.28 9.37 0.17
C THR A 43 -19.72 10.52 0.99
N ASP A 44 -19.19 10.19 2.17
CA ASP A 44 -18.52 11.17 3.02
C ASP A 44 -17.20 11.59 2.36
N LEU A 45 -17.04 12.87 1.97
CA LEU A 45 -15.89 13.37 1.20
C LEU A 45 -14.52 13.07 1.84
N LEU A 46 -14.48 12.86 3.16
CA LEU A 46 -13.27 12.54 3.91
C LEU A 46 -13.02 11.03 4.07
N SER A 47 -14.08 10.23 4.22
CA SER A 47 -13.97 8.79 4.46
C SER A 47 -14.13 7.97 3.17
N LEU A 48 -14.64 8.59 2.10
CA LEU A 48 -15.11 7.95 0.87
C LEU A 48 -16.07 6.77 1.16
N THR A 49 -16.70 6.73 2.33
CA THR A 49 -17.54 5.61 2.75
C THR A 49 -18.97 5.91 2.33
N PHE A 50 -19.69 4.90 1.82
CA PHE A 50 -21.12 5.07 1.53
C PHE A 50 -21.87 5.42 2.81
N LYS A 51 -22.74 6.43 2.73
CA LYS A 51 -23.60 6.86 3.85
C LYS A 51 -24.55 5.73 4.31
N ASN A 52 -24.87 4.81 3.41
CA ASN A 52 -25.65 3.60 3.69
C ASN A 52 -24.74 2.42 4.10
N VAL A 53 -24.84 2.02 5.36
CA VAL A 53 -24.04 0.95 5.98
C VAL A 53 -24.26 -0.41 5.33
N ASP A 54 -25.47 -0.71 4.84
CA ASP A 54 -25.78 -1.99 4.20
C ASP A 54 -25.13 -2.13 2.82
N ILE A 55 -25.03 -1.02 2.07
CA ILE A 55 -24.38 -0.96 0.76
C ILE A 55 -22.86 -1.08 0.93
N GLU A 56 -22.30 -0.44 1.95
CA GLU A 56 -20.88 -0.58 2.32
C GLU A 56 -20.55 -2.02 2.73
N ARG A 57 -21.46 -2.71 3.42
CA ARG A 57 -21.27 -4.11 3.83
C ARG A 57 -21.25 -5.06 2.63
N GLU A 58 -22.22 -4.94 1.73
CA GLU A 58 -22.32 -5.75 0.51
C GLU A 58 -21.14 -5.50 -0.45
N TYR A 59 -20.70 -4.25 -0.58
CA TYR A 59 -19.50 -3.89 -1.36
C TYR A 59 -18.22 -4.49 -0.75
N ARG A 60 -18.08 -4.51 0.58
CA ARG A 60 -16.93 -5.13 1.27
C ARG A 60 -16.90 -6.65 1.14
N GLU A 61 -18.05 -7.31 1.08
CA GLU A 61 -18.17 -8.76 0.93
C GLU A 61 -17.81 -9.21 -0.51
N SER A 62 -18.16 -8.44 -1.54
CA SER A 62 -17.82 -8.77 -2.94
C SER A 62 -16.32 -8.64 -3.30
N ARG A 63 -15.52 -7.88 -2.51
CA ARG A 63 -14.07 -7.69 -2.74
C ARG A 63 -13.18 -8.76 -2.10
N ASP A 64 -13.75 -9.89 -1.69
CA ASP A 64 -13.06 -10.85 -0.83
C ASP A 64 -11.81 -11.49 -1.46
N ILE A 65 -11.87 -11.84 -2.75
CA ILE A 65 -10.76 -12.49 -3.48
C ILE A 65 -9.61 -11.50 -3.72
N THR A 66 -9.91 -10.32 -4.26
CA THR A 66 -8.91 -9.28 -4.56
C THR A 66 -8.19 -8.81 -3.30
N SER A 67 -8.89 -8.75 -2.17
CA SER A 67 -8.24 -8.38 -0.92
C SER A 67 -7.25 -9.42 -0.41
N CYS A 68 -7.50 -10.71 -0.62
CA CYS A 68 -6.57 -11.74 -0.18
C CYS A 68 -5.33 -11.78 -1.05
N ILE A 69 -5.47 -11.48 -2.34
CA ILE A 69 -4.34 -11.27 -3.25
C ILE A 69 -3.52 -10.06 -2.78
N SER A 70 -4.15 -8.93 -2.42
CA SER A 70 -3.44 -7.76 -1.89
C SER A 70 -2.67 -8.05 -0.60
N LEU A 71 -3.16 -8.94 0.27
CA LEU A 71 -2.48 -9.29 1.53
C LEU A 71 -1.16 -10.04 1.33
N LEU A 72 -0.97 -10.70 0.17
CA LEU A 72 0.29 -11.35 -0.19
C LEU A 72 1.43 -10.34 -0.45
N GLY A 73 1.12 -9.06 -0.65
CA GLY A 73 2.12 -8.01 -0.83
C GLY A 73 3.05 -7.83 0.38
N LEU A 74 2.54 -8.02 1.60
CA LEU A 74 3.34 -7.89 2.83
C LEU A 74 4.43 -8.98 2.97
N PRO A 75 4.11 -10.29 2.89
CA PRO A 75 5.15 -11.32 2.90
C PRO A 75 6.07 -11.22 1.67
N PHE A 76 5.55 -10.85 0.50
CA PHE A 76 6.37 -10.70 -0.71
C PHE A 76 7.42 -9.59 -0.58
N THR A 77 7.04 -8.42 -0.09
CA THR A 77 7.99 -7.33 0.15
C THR A 77 9.00 -7.67 1.25
N LEU A 78 8.59 -8.39 2.30
CA LEU A 78 9.52 -8.85 3.33
C LEU A 78 10.48 -9.93 2.81
N PHE A 79 10.05 -10.77 1.86
CA PHE A 79 10.92 -11.72 1.17
C PHE A 79 11.97 -11.00 0.31
N ILE A 80 11.56 -9.98 -0.47
CA ILE A 80 12.51 -9.13 -1.21
C ILE A 80 13.48 -8.47 -0.23
N TYR A 81 12.99 -7.98 0.91
CA TYR A 81 13.82 -7.38 1.94
C TYR A 81 14.89 -8.36 2.45
N LEU A 82 14.50 -9.58 2.82
CA LEU A 82 15.42 -10.64 3.22
C LEU A 82 16.42 -10.98 2.11
N LEU A 83 15.98 -11.13 0.87
CA LEU A 83 16.82 -11.46 -0.26
C LEU A 83 17.87 -10.37 -0.52
N SER A 84 17.49 -9.09 -0.47
CA SER A 84 18.43 -7.98 -0.61
C SER A 84 19.46 -7.96 0.52
N PHE A 85 19.07 -8.30 1.76
CA PHE A 85 20.02 -8.44 2.86
C PHE A 85 20.98 -9.60 2.65
N VAL A 86 20.52 -10.74 2.11
CA VAL A 86 21.40 -11.90 1.83
C VAL A 86 22.40 -11.57 0.71
N LEU A 87 22.01 -10.79 -0.28
CA LEU A 87 22.84 -10.47 -1.44
C LEU A 87 23.87 -9.35 -1.18
N ILE A 88 23.44 -8.26 -0.52
CA ILE A 88 24.25 -7.04 -0.34
C ILE A 88 24.56 -6.77 1.14
N GLY A 89 23.74 -7.28 2.04
CA GLY A 89 23.78 -6.92 3.44
C GLY A 89 24.93 -7.55 4.22
N PRO A 90 25.30 -6.97 5.36
CA PRO A 90 26.31 -7.56 6.23
C PRO A 90 25.82 -8.92 6.74
N MET A 91 26.71 -9.92 6.76
CA MET A 91 26.40 -11.29 7.16
C MET A 91 26.10 -11.41 8.67
N ARG A 92 24.96 -10.89 9.12
CA ARG A 92 24.57 -10.79 10.53
C ARG A 92 23.35 -11.65 10.83
N LEU A 93 23.60 -12.73 11.57
CA LEU A 93 22.61 -13.79 11.88
C LEU A 93 21.33 -13.26 12.56
N GLN A 94 21.44 -12.25 13.44
CA GLN A 94 20.30 -11.67 14.15
C GLN A 94 19.27 -11.01 13.21
N ILE A 95 19.75 -10.28 12.20
CA ILE A 95 18.89 -9.61 11.21
C ILE A 95 18.20 -10.65 10.34
N TYR A 96 18.95 -11.66 9.88
CA TYR A 96 18.40 -12.77 9.09
C TYR A 96 17.34 -13.55 9.85
N LEU A 97 17.59 -13.92 11.11
CA LEU A 97 16.62 -14.64 11.94
C LEU A 97 15.35 -13.83 12.14
N THR A 98 15.48 -12.54 12.45
CA THR A 98 14.32 -11.65 12.64
C THR A 98 13.47 -11.60 11.37
N LEU A 99 14.08 -11.33 10.21
CA LEU A 99 13.38 -11.26 8.93
C LEU A 99 12.74 -12.60 8.56
N PHE A 100 13.45 -13.71 8.76
CA PHE A 100 12.95 -15.05 8.48
C PHE A 100 11.74 -15.43 9.35
N ILE A 101 11.81 -15.18 10.66
CA ILE A 101 10.70 -15.46 11.59
C ILE A 101 9.49 -14.60 11.23
N CYS A 102 9.67 -13.30 11.02
CA CYS A 102 8.58 -12.41 10.62
C CYS A 102 7.97 -12.81 9.27
N LEU A 103 8.80 -13.22 8.30
CA LEU A 103 8.34 -13.73 7.01
C LEU A 103 7.51 -15.00 7.16
N LEU A 104 7.98 -15.96 7.95
CA LEU A 104 7.26 -17.19 8.22
C LEU A 104 5.89 -16.91 8.86
N LEU A 105 5.85 -16.01 9.85
CA LEU A 105 4.59 -15.59 10.49
C LEU A 105 3.62 -14.93 9.50
N LEU A 106 4.13 -14.09 8.58
CA LEU A 106 3.31 -13.47 7.54
C LEU A 106 2.80 -14.49 6.52
N ILE A 107 3.62 -15.45 6.11
CA ILE A 107 3.21 -16.53 5.18
C ILE A 107 2.12 -17.38 5.82
N VAL A 108 2.27 -17.78 7.09
CA VAL A 108 1.25 -18.56 7.82
C VAL A 108 -0.06 -17.77 7.90
N LYS A 109 -0.01 -16.47 8.23
CA LYS A 109 -1.22 -15.63 8.26
C LYS A 109 -1.87 -15.48 6.89
N ALA A 110 -1.07 -15.28 5.84
CA ALA A 110 -1.56 -15.18 4.48
C ALA A 110 -2.21 -16.50 4.03
N PHE A 111 -1.60 -17.65 4.37
CA PHE A 111 -2.14 -18.97 4.07
C PHE A 111 -3.46 -19.25 4.79
N ILE A 112 -3.57 -18.91 6.07
CA ILE A 112 -4.83 -19.00 6.82
C ILE A 112 -5.92 -18.15 6.15
N CYS A 113 -5.55 -16.96 5.64
CA CYS A 113 -6.49 -16.07 4.97
C CYS A 113 -6.98 -16.65 3.63
N THR A 114 -6.07 -17.18 2.81
CA THR A 114 -6.41 -17.77 1.49
C THR A 114 -7.14 -19.10 1.60
N ILE A 115 -6.73 -19.98 2.52
CA ILE A 115 -7.38 -21.29 2.68
C ILE A 115 -8.82 -21.15 3.16
N SER A 116 -9.11 -20.17 4.02
CA SER A 116 -10.48 -19.98 4.53
C SER A 116 -11.45 -19.50 3.44
N ILE A 117 -10.94 -18.88 2.36
CA ILE A 117 -11.74 -18.53 1.18
C ILE A 117 -12.00 -19.75 0.31
N ILE A 118 -10.96 -20.57 0.08
CA ILE A 118 -11.08 -21.78 -0.74
C ILE A 118 -11.98 -22.82 -0.07
N CYS A 119 -11.89 -22.98 1.26
CA CYS A 119 -12.75 -23.87 2.04
C CYS A 119 -14.20 -23.40 2.15
N SER A 120 -14.50 -22.12 1.90
CA SER A 120 -15.89 -21.65 1.80
C SER A 120 -16.62 -22.22 0.58
N SER A 121 -15.91 -22.84 -0.36
CA SER A 121 -16.46 -23.41 -1.59
C SER A 121 -16.68 -24.95 -1.56
N ILE A 122 -16.43 -25.64 -0.44
CA ILE A 122 -16.42 -27.13 -0.29
C ILE A 122 -17.12 -27.56 1.05
N PRO A 123 -17.75 -28.75 1.20
CA PRO A 123 -19.05 -28.89 1.89
C PRO A 123 -19.03 -28.97 3.44
N LYS A 124 -20.24 -29.19 3.98
CA LYS A 124 -20.90 -28.52 5.13
C LYS A 124 -20.35 -28.67 6.57
N PRO A 125 -19.54 -29.66 7.00
CA PRO A 125 -19.16 -29.72 8.42
C PRO A 125 -18.00 -28.77 8.81
N LEU A 126 -17.07 -28.44 7.91
CA LEU A 126 -16.00 -27.45 8.17
C LEU A 126 -16.49 -25.99 8.00
N ALA A 127 -17.54 -25.81 7.20
CA ALA A 127 -18.15 -24.51 6.93
C ALA A 127 -18.78 -23.87 8.17
N ILE A 128 -19.18 -24.65 9.19
CA ILE A 128 -19.86 -24.13 10.39
C ILE A 128 -18.86 -23.49 11.36
N LEU A 129 -17.67 -24.11 11.55
CA LEU A 129 -16.61 -23.55 12.39
C LEU A 129 -15.89 -22.38 11.68
N SER A 130 -15.74 -22.47 10.35
CA SER A 130 -15.20 -21.39 9.53
C SER A 130 -16.16 -20.21 9.43
N ASN A 131 -17.47 -20.42 9.24
CA ASN A 131 -18.47 -19.33 9.24
C ASN A 131 -18.59 -18.64 10.59
N ALA A 132 -18.45 -19.35 11.71
CA ALA A 132 -18.49 -18.72 13.04
C ALA A 132 -17.32 -17.73 13.25
N VAL A 133 -16.17 -18.00 12.64
CA VAL A 133 -14.98 -17.13 12.67
C VAL A 133 -14.97 -16.11 11.52
N GLN A 134 -15.61 -16.40 10.38
CA GLN A 134 -15.61 -15.53 9.20
C GLN A 134 -16.83 -14.61 9.08
N GLN A 135 -17.93 -14.85 9.80
CA GLN A 135 -19.09 -13.96 9.77
C GLN A 135 -18.80 -12.57 10.35
N LYS A 136 -17.77 -12.43 11.19
CA LYS A 136 -17.40 -11.13 11.74
C LYS A 136 -16.35 -10.48 10.84
N SER A 137 -16.78 -9.51 10.03
CA SER A 137 -15.93 -8.60 9.23
C SER A 137 -14.71 -8.06 10.01
N TRP A 138 -14.87 -7.89 11.32
CA TRP A 138 -13.82 -7.51 12.27
C TRP A 138 -12.61 -8.45 12.31
N ILE A 139 -12.79 -9.77 12.14
CA ILE A 139 -11.70 -10.76 12.23
C ILE A 139 -10.74 -10.63 11.03
N ARG A 140 -11.27 -10.34 9.84
CA ARG A 140 -10.43 -10.10 8.65
C ARG A 140 -9.61 -8.81 8.79
N VAL A 141 -10.22 -7.76 9.36
CA VAL A 141 -9.54 -6.49 9.64
C VAL A 141 -8.45 -6.67 10.70
N THR A 142 -8.69 -7.44 11.76
CA THR A 142 -7.66 -7.73 12.77
C THR A 142 -6.53 -8.60 12.22
N ILE A 143 -6.82 -9.58 11.35
CA ILE A 143 -5.77 -10.35 10.66
C ILE A 143 -4.89 -9.40 9.83
N ALA A 144 -5.48 -8.57 8.97
CA ALA A 144 -4.74 -7.61 8.14
C ALA A 144 -3.92 -6.64 9.00
N GLY A 145 -4.53 -6.04 10.03
CA GLY A 145 -3.84 -5.15 10.96
C GLY A 145 -2.67 -5.83 11.68
N SER A 146 -2.84 -7.09 12.09
CA SER A 146 -1.76 -7.85 12.73
C SER A 146 -0.61 -8.21 11.79
N MET A 147 -0.88 -8.36 10.48
CA MET A 147 0.18 -8.56 9.47
C MET A 147 0.99 -7.28 9.29
N ILE A 148 0.32 -6.12 9.21
CA ILE A 148 0.98 -4.82 9.14
C ILE A 148 1.82 -4.58 10.39
N ALA A 149 1.30 -4.88 11.58
CA ALA A 149 2.04 -4.73 12.83
C ALA A 149 3.30 -5.60 12.87
N ILE A 150 3.25 -6.85 12.38
CA ILE A 150 4.43 -7.71 12.25
C ILE A 150 5.45 -7.09 11.29
N TRP A 151 5.00 -6.59 10.14
CA TRP A 151 5.87 -5.97 9.15
C TRP A 151 6.57 -4.72 9.72
N ILE A 152 5.81 -3.83 10.39
CA ILE A 152 6.37 -2.62 11.03
C ILE A 152 7.35 -2.99 12.14
N THR A 153 7.01 -3.98 12.97
CA THR A 153 7.89 -4.47 14.03
C THR A 153 9.20 -5.01 13.45
N ALA A 154 9.13 -5.82 12.39
CA ALA A 154 10.32 -6.33 11.70
C ALA A 154 11.19 -5.16 11.20
N HIS A 155 10.56 -4.17 10.55
CA HIS A 155 11.24 -2.98 10.06
C HIS A 155 11.97 -2.20 11.17
N ILE A 156 11.31 -1.93 12.30
CA ILE A 156 11.94 -1.24 13.44
C ILE A 156 13.10 -2.06 14.00
N ILE A 157 12.88 -3.35 14.28
CA ILE A 157 13.87 -4.22 14.89
C ILE A 157 15.13 -4.30 14.01
N VAL A 158 14.96 -4.49 12.70
CA VAL A 158 16.08 -4.53 11.76
C VAL A 158 16.85 -3.21 11.78
N ASN A 159 16.17 -2.06 11.71
CA ASN A 159 16.84 -0.75 11.72
C ASN A 159 17.60 -0.47 13.03
N VAL A 160 17.04 -0.85 14.17
CA VAL A 160 17.68 -0.64 15.49
C VAL A 160 18.89 -1.55 15.67
N PHE A 161 18.77 -2.85 15.37
CA PHE A 161 19.90 -3.78 15.46
C PHE A 161 21.00 -3.45 14.46
N TYR A 162 20.61 -2.89 13.32
CA TYR A 162 21.58 -2.46 12.32
C TYR A 162 22.54 -1.38 12.87
N ASP A 163 22.01 -0.33 13.52
CA ASP A 163 22.84 0.75 14.10
C ASP A 163 23.73 0.27 15.25
N HIS A 164 23.18 -0.48 16.20
CA HIS A 164 23.95 -0.94 17.35
C HIS A 164 25.21 -1.71 16.93
N ASN A 165 25.08 -2.53 15.88
CA ASN A 165 26.20 -3.28 15.35
C ASN A 165 27.19 -2.42 14.53
N LEU A 166 26.70 -1.38 13.83
CA LEU A 166 27.56 -0.43 13.12
C LEU A 166 28.48 0.34 14.08
N ASN A 167 27.94 0.83 15.19
CA ASN A 167 28.70 1.54 16.21
C ASN A 167 29.79 0.65 16.84
N ASN A 168 29.47 -0.63 17.10
CA ASN A 168 30.42 -1.60 17.64
C ASN A 168 31.54 -1.91 16.64
N GLU A 169 31.22 -2.05 15.35
CA GLU A 169 32.20 -2.34 14.30
C GLU A 169 33.16 -1.17 14.07
N TYR A 170 32.63 0.06 14.02
CA TYR A 170 33.44 1.28 13.95
C TYR A 170 34.37 1.45 15.16
N ALA A 171 33.87 1.19 16.38
CA ALA A 171 34.68 1.26 17.59
C ALA A 171 35.83 0.25 17.55
N ASN A 172 35.58 -0.99 17.09
CA ASN A 172 36.61 -2.02 16.96
C ASN A 172 37.66 -1.69 15.88
N LEU A 173 37.26 -1.10 14.75
CA LEU A 173 38.16 -0.68 13.68
C LEU A 173 39.11 0.47 14.08
N ILE A 174 38.63 1.40 14.90
CA ILE A 174 39.48 2.47 15.46
C ILE A 174 40.56 1.89 16.37
N VAL A 175 40.21 0.87 17.16
CA VAL A 175 41.15 0.18 18.07
C VAL A 175 42.16 -0.68 17.33
N SER A 176 41.78 -1.35 16.24
CA SER A 176 42.66 -2.29 15.52
C SER A 176 43.61 -1.66 14.49
N GLY A 177 43.49 -0.36 14.18
CA GLY A 177 44.47 0.35 13.34
C GLY A 177 44.67 -0.22 11.92
N SER A 178 43.74 -1.03 11.41
CA SER A 178 43.92 -1.82 10.18
C SER A 178 43.62 -1.05 8.89
N THR A 179 44.24 -1.48 7.79
CA THR A 179 44.11 -0.97 6.42
C THR A 179 42.80 -1.35 5.72
N ASP A 180 41.93 -2.16 6.35
CA ASP A 180 40.57 -2.50 5.88
C ASP A 180 39.59 -1.33 5.86
N ARG A 181 40.07 -0.13 6.22
CA ARG A 181 39.35 1.15 6.18
C ARG A 181 38.65 1.42 4.85
N TYR A 182 39.17 0.92 3.72
CA TYR A 182 38.58 1.15 2.40
C TYR A 182 37.34 0.29 2.13
N HIS A 183 37.37 -1.01 2.42
CA HIS A 183 36.22 -1.90 2.20
C HIS A 183 35.05 -1.60 3.16
N VAL A 184 35.36 -1.19 4.39
CA VAL A 184 34.34 -0.75 5.35
C VAL A 184 33.77 0.61 4.95
N ALA A 185 34.59 1.53 4.42
CA ALA A 185 34.10 2.82 3.95
C ALA A 185 33.07 2.67 2.82
N ASP A 186 33.32 1.83 1.82
CA ASP A 186 32.39 1.64 0.69
C ASP A 186 31.05 1.01 1.12
N HIS A 187 31.08 0.02 2.01
CA HIS A 187 29.85 -0.57 2.55
C HIS A 187 29.06 0.39 3.43
N VAL A 188 29.72 1.36 4.09
CA VAL A 188 29.07 2.39 4.90
C VAL A 188 28.50 3.52 4.03
N ILE A 189 29.10 3.77 2.86
CA ILE A 189 28.67 4.77 1.87
C ILE A 189 27.36 4.32 1.18
N ALA A 190 27.23 3.08 0.72
CA ALA A 190 26.01 2.65 0.03
C ALA A 190 24.79 2.42 0.98
N LEU A 191 25.04 2.37 2.28
CA LEU A 191 24.15 1.87 3.31
C LEU A 191 22.85 2.63 3.54
N PRO A 192 22.86 3.99 3.59
CA PRO A 192 21.66 4.74 3.93
C PRO A 192 20.61 4.64 2.83
N GLN A 193 21.03 4.40 1.58
CA GLN A 193 20.12 4.28 0.43
C GLN A 193 19.25 3.02 0.53
N TYR A 194 19.83 1.88 0.90
CA TYR A 194 19.08 0.62 1.02
C TYR A 194 18.00 0.69 2.09
N ILE A 195 18.31 1.29 3.24
CA ILE A 195 17.36 1.46 4.34
C ILE A 195 16.13 2.26 3.90
N ILE A 196 16.35 3.29 3.08
CA ILE A 196 15.29 4.13 2.53
C ILE A 196 14.49 3.34 1.49
N PHE A 197 15.15 2.56 0.62
CA PHE A 197 14.44 1.69 -0.34
C PHE A 197 13.56 0.66 0.35
N PHE A 198 13.99 0.09 1.48
CA PHE A 198 13.17 -0.84 2.25
C PHE A 198 11.97 -0.16 2.91
N CYS A 199 12.14 1.07 3.41
CA CYS A 199 11.02 1.87 3.89
C CYS A 199 10.01 2.12 2.74
N ILE A 200 10.49 2.50 1.55
CA ILE A 200 9.64 2.73 0.37
C ILE A 200 8.91 1.44 -0.04
N LEU A 201 9.58 0.29 -0.06
CA LEU A 201 8.96 -1.01 -0.32
C LEU A 201 7.83 -1.32 0.67
N GLY A 202 8.02 -0.98 1.94
CA GLY A 202 6.99 -1.07 2.97
C GLY A 202 5.78 -0.18 2.73
N LEU A 203 6.03 1.09 2.42
CA LEU A 203 4.97 2.06 2.11
C LEU A 203 4.18 1.61 0.88
N LEU A 204 4.84 1.04 -0.13
CA LEU A 204 4.20 0.44 -1.30
C LEU A 204 3.36 -0.78 -0.93
N ALA A 205 3.89 -1.69 -0.10
CA ALA A 205 3.15 -2.87 0.35
C ALA A 205 1.84 -2.49 1.06
N ILE A 206 1.88 -1.48 1.92
CA ILE A 206 0.71 -0.98 2.65
C ILE A 206 -0.28 -0.31 1.71
N THR A 207 0.19 0.44 0.71
CA THR A 207 -0.64 1.11 -0.30
C THR A 207 -1.48 0.10 -1.09
N VAL A 208 -0.89 -1.04 -1.47
CA VAL A 208 -1.55 -2.10 -2.25
C VAL A 208 -2.69 -2.81 -1.48
N LEU A 209 -2.73 -2.71 -0.15
CA LEU A 209 -3.74 -3.42 0.67
C LEU A 209 -5.16 -2.91 0.41
N THR A 210 -5.97 -3.59 -0.41
CA THR A 210 -7.29 -3.06 -0.83
C THR A 210 -8.37 -3.00 0.27
N ARG A 211 -8.20 -3.70 1.41
CA ARG A 211 -9.27 -3.82 2.43
C ARG A 211 -9.37 -2.70 3.47
N ILE A 212 -8.33 -1.91 3.61
CA ILE A 212 -8.23 -0.89 4.67
C ILE A 212 -8.87 0.40 4.17
N GLN A 213 -9.66 1.06 5.03
CA GLN A 213 -10.23 2.37 4.72
C GLN A 213 -9.13 3.38 4.39
N PHE A 214 -9.43 4.32 3.48
CA PHE A 214 -8.48 5.35 3.04
C PHE A 214 -7.81 6.08 4.22
N LEU A 215 -8.60 6.53 5.20
CA LEU A 215 -8.08 7.25 6.37
C LEU A 215 -7.13 6.39 7.21
N MET A 216 -7.49 5.12 7.46
CA MET A 216 -6.64 4.19 8.20
C MET A 216 -5.35 3.86 7.44
N LYS A 217 -5.40 3.71 6.11
CA LYS A 217 -4.20 3.55 5.28
C LYS A 217 -3.28 4.76 5.38
N ALA A 218 -3.84 5.96 5.18
CA ALA A 218 -3.09 7.20 5.25
C ALA A 218 -2.43 7.34 6.63
N ALA A 219 -3.15 7.05 7.71
CA ALA A 219 -2.62 7.07 9.07
C ALA A 219 -1.45 6.08 9.25
N ILE A 220 -1.56 4.86 8.72
CA ILE A 220 -0.48 3.85 8.79
C ILE A 220 0.73 4.30 7.97
N ILE A 221 0.54 4.80 6.75
CA ILE A 221 1.62 5.30 5.88
C ILE A 221 2.36 6.47 6.55
N ILE A 222 1.62 7.43 7.10
CA ILE A 222 2.19 8.57 7.85
C ILE A 222 2.93 8.08 9.10
N SER A 223 2.34 7.14 9.84
CA SER A 223 2.97 6.57 11.04
C SER A 223 4.28 5.85 10.72
N LEU A 224 4.30 5.04 9.65
CA LEU A 224 5.52 4.35 9.21
C LEU A 224 6.60 5.35 8.76
N ALA A 225 6.21 6.40 8.04
CA ALA A 225 7.13 7.45 7.64
C ALA A 225 7.69 8.22 8.84
N LEU A 226 6.86 8.52 9.84
CA LEU A 226 7.30 9.18 11.07
C LEU A 226 8.24 8.29 11.88
N ILE A 227 7.93 7.00 12.01
CA ILE A 227 8.82 6.00 12.61
C ILE A 227 10.17 6.00 11.87
N GLN A 228 10.17 5.99 10.54
CA GLN A 228 11.40 6.03 9.76
C GLN A 228 12.19 7.32 9.99
N CYS A 229 11.52 8.47 10.02
CA CYS A 229 12.17 9.75 10.32
C CYS A 229 12.83 9.70 11.71
N VAL A 230 12.11 9.24 12.74
CA VAL A 230 12.67 9.08 14.10
C VAL A 230 13.87 8.13 14.07
N LEU A 231 13.80 7.01 13.37
CA LEU A 231 14.92 6.08 13.22
C LEU A 231 16.14 6.73 12.54
N ILE A 232 15.94 7.57 11.53
CA ILE A 232 17.04 8.32 10.87
C ILE A 232 17.70 9.31 11.85
N TYR A 233 16.91 10.00 12.67
CA TYR A 233 17.43 11.01 13.60
C TYR A 233 18.02 10.42 14.90
N ALA A 234 17.50 9.29 15.37
CA ALA A 234 17.94 8.65 16.60
C ALA A 234 18.95 7.53 16.30
N SER A 235 18.46 6.37 15.87
CA SER A 235 19.27 5.18 15.67
C SER A 235 20.30 5.37 14.56
N LEU A 236 19.89 5.73 13.35
CA LEU A 236 20.80 5.77 12.19
C LEU A 236 21.54 7.12 12.04
N SER A 237 21.60 7.92 13.10
CA SER A 237 22.18 9.26 13.06
C SER A 237 23.64 9.27 12.59
N TYR A 238 24.41 8.23 12.92
CA TYR A 238 25.79 8.08 12.50
C TYR A 238 25.91 7.75 10.99
N ALA A 239 25.11 6.80 10.51
CA ALA A 239 25.07 6.42 9.09
C ALA A 239 24.65 7.59 8.19
N PHE A 240 23.69 8.40 8.64
CA PHE A 240 23.21 9.59 7.93
C PHE A 240 23.94 10.88 8.32
N LYS A 241 25.12 10.81 8.97
CA LYS A 241 25.92 12.02 9.26
C LYS A 241 26.74 12.47 8.05
N VAL A 242 27.28 11.49 7.31
CA VAL A 242 28.05 11.72 6.07
C VAL A 242 27.12 12.18 4.94
N TYR A 243 25.87 11.68 4.97
CA TYR A 243 24.83 12.03 4.03
C TYR A 243 24.00 13.19 4.56
N ASN A 244 23.51 14.09 3.71
CA ASN A 244 22.61 15.13 4.18
C ASN A 244 21.25 14.51 4.57
N ARG A 245 21.06 14.22 5.87
CA ARG A 245 19.84 13.59 6.41
C ARG A 245 18.54 14.29 5.99
N HIS A 246 18.60 15.61 5.79
CA HIS A 246 17.43 16.40 5.40
C HIS A 246 16.90 15.99 4.02
N ASN A 247 17.79 15.69 3.07
CA ASN A 247 17.40 15.26 1.74
C ASN A 247 16.63 13.94 1.77
N TYR A 248 17.05 12.99 2.60
CA TYR A 248 16.36 11.69 2.73
C TYR A 248 14.99 11.81 3.40
N VAL A 249 14.85 12.71 4.39
CA VAL A 249 13.55 13.02 4.99
C VAL A 249 12.62 13.65 3.93
N ILE A 250 13.13 14.59 3.11
CA ILE A 250 12.35 15.18 2.02
C ILE A 250 11.91 14.10 1.02
N ILE A 251 12.79 13.17 0.65
CA ILE A 251 12.46 12.05 -0.25
C ILE A 251 11.33 11.20 0.32
N ILE A 252 11.42 10.77 1.59
CA ILE A 252 10.37 9.99 2.25
C ILE A 252 9.05 10.77 2.24
N MET A 253 9.06 12.04 2.63
CA MET A 253 7.84 12.85 2.69
C MET A 253 7.22 13.03 1.30
N THR A 254 8.03 13.27 0.27
CA THR A 254 7.56 13.39 -1.12
C THR A 254 6.88 12.10 -1.59
N ILE A 255 7.47 10.94 -1.29
CA ILE A 255 6.90 9.63 -1.62
C ILE A 255 5.59 9.40 -0.85
N VAL A 256 5.53 9.75 0.44
CA VAL A 256 4.32 9.66 1.26
C VAL A 256 3.19 10.49 0.66
N PHE A 257 3.44 11.75 0.30
CA PHE A 257 2.44 12.59 -0.37
C PHE A 257 1.97 11.97 -1.70
N GLY A 258 2.90 11.48 -2.52
CA GLY A 258 2.57 10.79 -3.77
C GLY A 258 1.69 9.56 -3.55
N LEU A 259 2.02 8.71 -2.57
CA LEU A 259 1.23 7.52 -2.24
C LEU A 259 -0.15 7.85 -1.68
N ILE A 260 -0.29 8.92 -0.89
CA ILE A 260 -1.60 9.37 -0.40
C ILE A 260 -2.46 9.86 -1.56
N ILE A 261 -1.89 10.62 -2.51
CA ILE A 261 -2.60 11.08 -3.71
C ILE A 261 -3.05 9.90 -4.56
N ILE A 262 -2.14 8.95 -4.84
CA ILE A 262 -2.46 7.74 -5.61
C ILE A 262 -3.56 6.93 -4.92
N ASN A 263 -3.44 6.70 -3.61
CA ASN A 263 -4.46 5.98 -2.84
C ASN A 263 -5.83 6.68 -2.88
N ARG A 264 -5.85 8.02 -2.86
CA ARG A 264 -7.09 8.80 -3.00
C ARG A 264 -7.72 8.59 -4.38
N GLN A 265 -6.93 8.65 -5.44
CA GLN A 265 -7.39 8.47 -6.83
C GLN A 265 -7.93 7.06 -7.07
N VAL A 266 -7.19 6.03 -6.64
CA VAL A 266 -7.61 4.62 -6.76
C VAL A 266 -8.89 4.37 -5.97
N SER A 267 -9.00 4.91 -4.75
CA SER A 267 -10.22 4.78 -3.96
C SER A 267 -11.40 5.46 -4.66
N PHE A 268 -11.23 6.67 -5.17
CA PHE A 268 -12.28 7.38 -5.90
C PHE A 268 -12.79 6.60 -7.13
N PHE A 269 -11.87 6.02 -7.91
CA PHE A 269 -12.23 5.20 -9.07
C PHE A 269 -13.01 3.94 -8.68
N ASP A 270 -12.58 3.24 -7.63
CA ASP A 270 -13.25 2.05 -7.10
C ASP A 270 -14.70 2.33 -6.63
N TYR A 271 -14.92 3.50 -5.99
CA TYR A 271 -16.26 3.91 -5.56
C TYR A 271 -17.15 4.35 -6.74
N GLY A 272 -16.59 5.08 -7.72
CA GLY A 272 -17.33 5.48 -8.92
C GLY A 272 -17.78 4.30 -9.76
N HIS A 273 -16.92 3.28 -9.93
CA HIS A 273 -17.27 2.08 -10.68
C HIS A 273 -18.33 1.23 -9.96
N GLY A 274 -18.28 1.14 -8.62
CA GLY A 274 -19.29 0.45 -7.83
C GLY A 274 -20.69 1.08 -7.96
N HIS A 275 -20.76 2.41 -8.01
CA HIS A 275 -22.01 3.14 -8.21
C HIS A 275 -22.60 2.93 -9.61
N LEU A 276 -21.76 2.92 -10.66
CA LEU A 276 -22.18 2.69 -12.05
C LEU A 276 -22.77 1.28 -12.26
N ILE A 277 -22.18 0.24 -11.66
CA ILE A 277 -22.69 -1.13 -11.75
C ILE A 277 -24.09 -1.23 -11.10
N LYS A 278 -24.30 -0.55 -9.97
CA LYS A 278 -25.58 -0.57 -9.25
C LYS A 278 -26.68 0.16 -10.03
N LEU A 279 -26.35 1.30 -10.65
CA LEU A 279 -27.26 2.02 -11.55
C LEU A 279 -27.63 1.20 -12.79
N ASN A 280 -26.68 0.47 -13.37
CA ASN A 280 -26.94 -0.34 -14.57
C ASN A 280 -27.86 -1.54 -14.25
N ASN A 281 -27.72 -2.16 -13.08
CA ASN A 281 -28.61 -3.23 -12.62
C ASN A 281 -30.02 -2.72 -12.27
N LEU A 282 -30.15 -1.51 -11.72
CA LEU A 282 -31.45 -0.90 -11.46
C LEU A 282 -32.18 -0.53 -12.76
N ASN A 283 -31.45 -0.07 -13.78
CA ASN A 283 -32.02 0.24 -15.09
C ASN A 283 -32.33 -1.00 -15.94
N SER A 284 -31.79 -2.18 -15.64
CA SER A 284 -32.15 -3.44 -16.31
C SER A 284 -33.38 -4.15 -15.73
N LEU A 285 -33.90 -3.66 -14.60
CA LEU A 285 -35.07 -4.20 -13.90
C LEU A 285 -36.37 -3.41 -14.16
N ASN A 286 -36.29 -2.32 -14.93
CA ASN A 286 -37.42 -1.54 -15.44
C ASN A 286 -37.49 -1.64 -16.97
#